data_AF-A0A355UMH4-F1
#
_entry.id   AF-A0A355UMH4-F1
#
_cell.length_a   1.000
_cell.length_b   1.000
_cell.length_c   1.000
_cell.angle_alpha   90.00
_cell.angle_beta   90.00
_cell.angle_gamma   90.00
#
_symmetry.space_group_name_H-M   'P 1'
#
loop_
_entity.id
_entity.type
_entity.pdbx_description
1 polymer ?
#
loop_
_entity_poly.entity_id
_entity_poly.type
_entity_poly.pdbx_seq_one_letter_code
_entity_poly.pdbx_strand_id
1 'polypeptide(L)'
;VRVINLQFLNNADYISKLKQKVHTSLPLNYIAKESVYSSPNREISFINPSNNKMEMNAALKGLYNNSNAITLNKTKFYALSTNKLFINVDSVNVIDFSIEGSEITKSTMMLYDIIANNFANRPIYFSSYSLEDTFGLEEYLSNEGFVYRLKKEKQIPNNTIVDSKIGGVNSKRMYENLMHNYEWKNFDKKGIYYDELHRSIIEQYASQASLLAHTFIAEGEAQKSLATLNLCLEKLPAKIHSYPFIMSELSLAYGQLGEEEKSVSLMSEVVHNFSKNMDYFLSLSPQEQSQRRLDAQRIMFTWINLCEISEQMQLESLRVLLANKLFNYLSPYYLTLFDQLNNYSKEPQYYSEEIQKATDLIETIKTFASKYEEPLPEKPQPVNS
;
A
#
# COMPACT_ATOMS: atom_id res chain seq x y z
N VAL A 1 0.67 24.12 11.95
CA VAL A 1 0.64 23.18 10.80
C VAL A 1 -0.28 23.74 9.73
N ARG A 2 0.03 23.54 8.44
CA ARG A 2 -0.88 23.87 7.33
C ARG A 2 -1.29 22.55 6.68
N VAL A 3 -2.58 22.25 6.68
CA VAL A 3 -3.12 21.07 5.99
C VAL A 3 -3.63 21.52 4.63
N ILE A 4 -3.28 20.79 3.58
CA ILE A 4 -3.71 21.07 2.21
C ILE A 4 -4.46 19.84 1.71
N ASN A 5 -5.72 20.01 1.32
CA ASN A 5 -6.42 19.01 0.51
C ASN A 5 -5.97 19.15 -0.95
N LEU A 6 -5.31 18.12 -1.49
CA LEU A 6 -4.80 18.11 -2.87
C LEU A 6 -5.91 18.28 -3.91
N GLN A 7 -7.09 17.70 -3.67
CA GLN A 7 -8.23 17.81 -4.58
C GLN A 7 -8.74 19.25 -4.71
N PHE A 8 -8.56 20.07 -3.67
CA PHE A 8 -8.93 21.49 -3.69
C PHE A 8 -7.88 22.39 -4.34
N LEU A 9 -6.68 21.89 -4.66
CA LEU A 9 -5.69 22.63 -5.44
C LEU A 9 -6.09 22.82 -6.92
N ASN A 10 -7.29 22.39 -7.32
CA ASN A 10 -7.90 22.77 -8.60
C ASN A 10 -8.72 24.08 -8.50
N ASN A 11 -9.09 24.51 -7.29
CA ASN A 11 -9.93 25.68 -7.05
C ASN A 11 -9.09 26.95 -6.78
N ALA A 12 -9.30 27.99 -7.57
CA ALA A 12 -8.53 29.25 -7.49
C ALA A 12 -8.69 29.98 -6.15
N ASP A 13 -9.90 30.01 -5.58
CA ASP A 13 -10.16 30.67 -4.29
C ASP A 13 -9.51 29.92 -3.13
N TYR A 14 -9.46 28.59 -3.21
CA TYR A 14 -8.74 27.79 -2.24
C TYR A 14 -7.23 28.07 -2.32
N ILE A 15 -6.66 28.10 -3.53
CA ILE A 15 -5.24 28.42 -3.75
C ILE A 15 -4.92 29.82 -3.22
N SER A 16 -5.72 30.84 -3.54
CA SER A 16 -5.46 32.23 -3.13
C SER A 16 -5.41 32.39 -1.61
N LYS A 17 -6.25 31.65 -0.87
CA LYS A 17 -6.25 31.61 0.61
C LYS A 17 -4.99 30.99 1.21
N LEU A 18 -4.21 30.20 0.46
CA LEU A 18 -2.94 29.63 0.94
C LEU A 18 -1.87 30.71 1.18
N LYS A 19 -1.97 31.87 0.52
CA LYS A 19 -1.13 33.06 0.78
C LYS A 19 -1.51 33.85 2.03
N GLN A 20 -2.54 33.43 2.75
CA GLN A 20 -2.97 34.09 3.98
C GLN A 20 -2.49 33.33 5.22
N LYS A 21 -2.15 34.08 6.28
CA LYS A 21 -1.85 33.49 7.59
C LYS A 21 -3.14 32.91 8.17
N VAL A 22 -3.08 31.67 8.66
CA VAL A 22 -4.21 31.01 9.32
C VAL A 22 -3.72 30.52 10.69
N HIS A 23 -4.33 31.05 11.76
CA HIS A 23 -3.87 30.88 13.14
C HIS A 23 -2.36 31.15 13.28
N THR A 24 -1.60 30.15 13.73
CA THR A 24 -0.14 30.21 13.88
C THR A 24 0.60 29.80 12.60
N SER A 25 -0.08 29.26 11.59
CA SER A 25 0.56 28.92 10.31
C SER A 25 0.77 30.16 9.46
N LEU A 26 2.04 30.53 9.27
CA LEU A 26 2.45 31.52 8.28
C LEU A 26 1.92 31.17 6.87
N PRO A 27 1.79 32.15 5.97
CA PRO A 27 1.47 31.96 4.55
C PRO A 27 2.37 30.95 3.83
N LEU A 28 1.84 30.28 2.81
CA LEU A 28 2.66 29.49 1.88
C LEU A 28 3.21 30.37 0.76
N ASN A 29 4.44 30.08 0.35
CA ASN A 29 5.08 30.72 -0.79
C ASN A 29 4.84 29.89 -2.06
N TYR A 30 4.58 30.56 -3.18
CA TYR A 30 4.54 29.95 -4.51
C TYR A 30 4.60 31.05 -5.55
N ILE A 31 5.19 30.76 -6.71
CA ILE A 31 5.46 31.73 -7.77
C ILE A 31 4.26 31.95 -8.69
N ALA A 32 3.30 31.01 -8.74
CA ALA A 32 2.07 31.16 -9.50
C ALA A 32 1.30 32.44 -9.10
N LYS A 33 0.97 33.24 -10.12
CA LYS A 33 0.04 34.38 -9.99
C LYS A 33 -1.40 33.89 -10.18
N GLU A 34 -2.36 34.69 -9.75
CA GLU A 34 -3.79 34.38 -9.90
C GLU A 34 -4.20 34.11 -11.35
N SER A 35 -3.62 34.84 -12.30
CA SER A 35 -3.82 34.61 -13.74
C SER A 35 -3.36 33.23 -14.22
N VAL A 36 -2.51 32.53 -13.46
CA VAL A 36 -2.03 31.18 -13.78
C VAL A 36 -3.04 30.14 -13.31
N TYR A 37 -3.37 30.13 -12.01
CA TYR A 37 -4.23 29.11 -11.42
C TYR A 37 -5.73 29.33 -11.62
N SER A 38 -6.14 30.54 -12.02
CA SER A 38 -7.53 30.84 -12.43
C SER A 38 -7.78 30.64 -13.92
N SER A 39 -6.74 30.27 -14.69
CA SER A 39 -6.85 30.08 -16.14
C SER A 39 -7.43 28.70 -16.47
N PRO A 40 -8.54 28.60 -17.23
CA PRO A 40 -9.08 27.30 -17.66
C PRO A 40 -8.14 26.55 -18.61
N ASN A 41 -7.25 27.28 -19.31
CA ASN A 41 -6.24 26.69 -20.20
C ASN A 41 -5.10 25.97 -19.45
N ARG A 42 -5.13 25.92 -18.11
CA ARG A 42 -4.14 25.24 -17.26
C ARG A 42 -4.78 24.28 -16.26
N GLU A 43 -6.01 23.82 -16.51
CA GLU A 43 -6.57 22.70 -15.74
C GLU A 43 -5.74 21.43 -15.94
N ILE A 44 -5.28 21.23 -17.17
CA ILE A 44 -4.33 20.19 -17.57
C ILE A 44 -3.21 20.87 -18.35
N SER A 45 -1.97 20.49 -18.05
CA SER A 45 -0.77 20.91 -18.77
C SER A 45 -0.01 19.68 -19.25
N PHE A 46 0.49 19.72 -20.48
CA PHE A 46 1.25 18.60 -21.02
C PHE A 46 2.66 18.54 -20.43
N ILE A 47 3.31 17.41 -20.61
CA ILE A 47 4.72 17.21 -20.31
C ILE A 47 5.40 16.89 -21.64
N ASN A 48 6.45 17.62 -21.98
CA ASN A 48 7.33 17.28 -23.10
C ASN A 48 8.51 16.47 -22.53
N PRO A 49 8.53 15.13 -22.65
CA PRO A 49 9.60 14.32 -22.08
C PRO A 49 10.95 14.69 -22.70
N SER A 50 11.98 14.76 -21.87
CA SER A 50 13.30 15.20 -22.29
C SER A 50 14.39 14.51 -21.48
N ASN A 51 15.58 14.39 -22.08
CA ASN A 51 16.76 13.93 -21.35
C ASN A 51 17.35 15.01 -20.43
N ASN A 52 16.98 16.27 -20.63
CA ASN A 52 17.49 17.39 -19.85
C ASN A 52 16.75 17.51 -18.51
N LYS A 53 17.51 17.47 -17.41
CA LYS A 53 16.99 17.79 -16.07
C LYS A 53 16.84 19.32 -15.93
N MET A 54 15.77 19.77 -15.29
CA MET A 54 15.56 21.20 -15.00
C MET A 54 15.20 21.43 -13.54
N GLU A 55 15.65 22.57 -13.00
CA GLU A 55 15.24 23.00 -11.66
C GLU A 55 13.73 23.31 -11.68
N MET A 56 13.03 22.86 -10.65
CA MET A 56 11.57 22.87 -10.62
C MET A 56 10.96 24.27 -10.78
N ASN A 57 11.48 25.29 -10.10
CA ASN A 57 10.98 26.66 -10.29
C ASN A 57 11.26 27.19 -11.70
N ALA A 58 12.40 26.86 -12.31
CA ALA A 58 12.70 27.24 -13.69
C ALA A 58 11.71 26.61 -14.68
N ALA A 59 11.40 25.33 -14.52
CA ALA A 59 10.41 24.63 -15.34
C ALA A 59 9.00 25.25 -15.16
N LEU A 60 8.57 25.50 -13.91
CA LEU A 60 7.28 26.13 -13.62
C LEU A 60 7.18 27.57 -14.15
N LYS A 61 8.25 28.37 -14.08
CA LYS A 61 8.27 29.71 -14.72
C LYS A 61 8.03 29.64 -16.23
N GLY A 62 8.61 28.63 -16.89
CA GLY A 62 8.35 28.35 -18.30
C GLY A 62 6.87 28.03 -18.56
N LEU A 63 6.28 27.14 -17.76
CA LEU A 63 4.87 26.75 -17.86
C LEU A 63 3.90 27.93 -17.61
N TYR A 64 4.26 28.83 -16.70
CA TYR A 64 3.43 29.97 -16.30
C TYR A 64 3.52 31.15 -17.26
N ASN A 65 4.52 31.16 -18.16
CA ASN A 65 4.68 32.21 -19.14
C ASN A 65 3.67 32.05 -20.29
N ASN A 66 2.80 33.04 -20.45
CA ASN A 66 1.80 33.05 -21.53
C ASN A 66 2.40 33.06 -22.94
N SER A 67 3.64 33.52 -23.10
CA SER A 67 4.35 33.50 -24.39
C SER A 67 4.75 32.09 -24.84
N ASN A 68 4.80 31.13 -23.90
CA ASN A 68 5.11 29.73 -24.20
C ASN A 68 3.87 28.90 -24.54
N ALA A 69 2.71 29.55 -24.73
CA ALA A 69 1.47 28.86 -25.06
C ALA A 69 1.55 28.21 -26.45
N ILE A 70 1.23 26.92 -26.52
CA ILE A 70 1.05 26.19 -27.76
C ILE A 70 -0.39 26.42 -28.22
N THR A 71 -0.58 27.02 -29.39
CA THR A 71 -1.93 27.31 -29.92
C THR A 71 -2.33 26.28 -30.94
N LEU A 72 -3.40 25.54 -30.67
CA LEU A 72 -4.00 24.59 -31.61
C LEU A 72 -5.51 24.89 -31.71
N ASN A 73 -6.01 25.14 -32.92
CA ASN A 73 -7.43 25.40 -33.18
C ASN A 73 -8.05 26.48 -32.27
N LYS A 74 -7.32 27.59 -32.04
CA LYS A 74 -7.69 28.71 -31.14
C LYS A 74 -7.67 28.40 -29.63
N THR A 75 -7.36 27.17 -29.24
CA THR A 75 -7.14 26.78 -27.84
C THR A 75 -5.66 26.90 -27.51
N LYS A 76 -5.36 27.46 -26.33
CA LYS A 76 -3.99 27.56 -25.82
C LYS A 76 -3.73 26.43 -24.83
N PHE A 77 -2.61 25.77 -25.01
CA PHE A 77 -2.10 24.73 -24.11
C PHE A 77 -0.75 25.15 -23.57
N TYR A 78 -0.41 24.59 -22.42
CA TYR A 78 0.89 24.81 -21.78
C TYR A 78 1.54 23.46 -21.52
N ALA A 79 2.87 23.44 -21.60
CA ALA A 79 3.64 22.24 -21.37
C ALA A 79 4.83 22.50 -20.47
N LEU A 80 5.13 21.55 -19.59
CA LEU A 80 6.44 21.45 -18.96
C LEU A 80 7.45 21.05 -20.04
N SER A 81 8.60 21.72 -20.05
CA SER A 81 9.66 21.50 -21.05
C SER A 81 10.49 20.23 -20.80
N THR A 82 10.25 19.53 -19.68
CA THR A 82 10.89 18.26 -19.32
C THR A 82 10.00 17.49 -18.36
N ASN A 83 10.15 16.17 -18.34
CA ASN A 83 9.61 15.29 -17.30
C ASN A 83 10.61 15.02 -16.16
N LYS A 84 11.87 15.51 -16.27
CA LYS A 84 12.92 15.29 -15.27
C LYS A 84 13.19 16.57 -14.49
N LEU A 85 12.79 16.59 -13.22
CA LEU A 85 12.86 17.77 -12.36
C LEU A 85 13.86 17.55 -11.22
N PHE A 86 14.37 18.66 -10.69
CA PHE A 86 15.08 18.64 -9.42
C PHE A 86 14.82 19.88 -8.56
N ILE A 87 15.04 19.73 -7.26
CA ILE A 87 14.93 20.77 -6.23
C ILE A 87 16.29 20.89 -5.54
N ASN A 88 16.87 22.08 -5.57
CA ASN A 88 18.03 22.37 -4.73
C ASN A 88 17.55 22.61 -3.30
N VAL A 89 17.96 21.74 -2.38
CA VAL A 89 17.53 21.83 -0.99
C VAL A 89 18.51 22.66 -0.17
N ASP A 90 19.80 22.42 -0.37
CA ASP A 90 20.92 23.16 0.20
C ASP A 90 22.13 23.02 -0.72
N SER A 91 23.33 23.39 -0.26
CA SER A 91 24.54 23.34 -1.07
C SER A 91 25.01 21.93 -1.43
N VAL A 92 24.47 20.89 -0.79
CA VAL A 92 24.91 19.50 -0.94
C VAL A 92 23.78 18.59 -1.44
N ASN A 93 22.55 18.83 -1.00
CA ASN A 93 21.42 17.94 -1.25
C ASN A 93 20.53 18.43 -2.40
N VAL A 94 20.19 17.49 -3.29
CA VAL A 94 19.29 17.68 -4.42
C VAL A 94 18.25 16.57 -4.41
N ILE A 95 16.97 16.95 -4.49
CA ILE A 95 15.87 16.01 -4.74
C ILE A 95 15.67 15.98 -6.24
N ASP A 96 16.00 14.88 -6.90
CA ASP A 96 15.78 14.68 -8.33
C ASP A 96 14.76 13.56 -8.59
N PHE A 97 13.83 13.82 -9.51
CA PHE A 97 12.74 12.89 -9.80
C PHE A 97 12.27 13.02 -11.24
N SER A 98 11.51 12.02 -11.69
CA SER A 98 10.84 12.04 -12.99
C SER A 98 9.34 11.93 -12.80
N ILE A 99 8.60 12.66 -13.63
CA ILE A 99 7.15 12.57 -13.68
C ILE A 99 6.77 11.50 -14.69
N GLU A 100 5.91 10.58 -14.28
CA GLU A 100 5.31 9.60 -15.18
C GLU A 100 4.10 10.18 -15.91
N GLY A 101 3.84 9.68 -17.12
CA GLY A 101 2.75 10.15 -17.97
C GLY A 101 3.10 11.36 -18.85
N SER A 102 2.08 11.86 -19.56
CA SER A 102 2.21 12.92 -20.56
C SER A 102 1.57 14.25 -20.15
N GLU A 103 0.98 14.31 -18.96
CA GLU A 103 0.25 15.48 -18.48
C GLU A 103 0.27 15.58 -16.96
N ILE A 104 0.08 16.81 -16.47
CA ILE A 104 -0.15 17.12 -15.07
C ILE A 104 -1.40 17.98 -14.93
N THR A 105 -2.11 17.79 -13.83
CA THR A 105 -3.26 18.62 -13.47
C THR A 105 -2.80 19.92 -12.80
N LYS A 106 -3.72 20.89 -12.70
CA LYS A 106 -3.49 22.12 -11.92
C LYS A 106 -3.11 21.81 -10.47
N SER A 107 -3.72 20.81 -9.85
CA SER A 107 -3.38 20.41 -8.48
C SER A 107 -1.93 19.96 -8.36
N THR A 108 -1.44 19.12 -9.29
CA THR A 108 -0.04 18.66 -9.31
C THR A 108 0.93 19.82 -9.59
N MET A 109 0.59 20.68 -10.55
CA MET A 109 1.34 21.90 -10.85
C MET A 109 1.50 22.81 -9.61
N MET A 110 0.40 23.05 -8.90
CA MET A 110 0.41 23.88 -7.68
C MET A 110 1.14 23.20 -6.52
N LEU A 111 1.03 21.88 -6.40
CA LEU A 111 1.76 21.12 -5.39
C LEU A 111 3.27 21.26 -5.59
N TYR A 112 3.78 21.08 -6.81
CA TYR A 112 5.20 21.29 -7.13
C TYR A 112 5.66 22.70 -6.78
N ASP A 113 4.90 23.72 -7.15
CA ASP A 113 5.22 25.11 -6.81
C ASP A 113 5.31 25.33 -5.30
N ILE A 114 4.34 24.80 -4.55
CA ILE A 114 4.34 24.86 -3.08
C ILE A 114 5.55 24.12 -2.51
N ILE A 115 5.89 22.93 -3.00
CA ILE A 115 7.05 22.18 -2.51
C ILE A 115 8.34 22.98 -2.77
N ALA A 116 8.56 23.44 -4.01
CA ALA A 116 9.78 24.15 -4.41
C ALA A 116 10.05 25.40 -3.56
N ASN A 117 8.99 26.09 -3.14
CA ASN A 117 9.09 27.39 -2.47
C ASN A 117 8.95 27.32 -0.95
N ASN A 118 8.68 26.14 -0.38
CA ASN A 118 8.50 25.99 1.07
C ASN A 118 9.41 24.95 1.72
N PHE A 119 9.93 23.98 0.97
CA PHE A 119 10.65 22.83 1.51
C PHE A 119 11.81 23.20 2.45
N ALA A 120 12.61 24.22 2.10
CA ALA A 120 13.76 24.66 2.90
C ALA A 120 13.38 25.15 4.30
N ASN A 121 12.20 25.75 4.46
CA ASN A 121 11.77 26.40 5.70
C ASN A 121 10.66 25.62 6.42
N ARG A 122 10.10 24.59 5.78
CA ARG A 122 8.93 23.86 6.28
C ARG A 122 9.06 22.38 5.97
N PRO A 123 9.03 21.51 6.99
CA PRO A 123 8.81 20.08 6.78
C PRO A 123 7.50 19.84 6.03
N ILE A 124 7.58 19.07 4.94
CA ILE A 124 6.43 18.68 4.12
C ILE A 124 6.10 17.22 4.44
N TYR A 125 4.81 16.95 4.66
CA TYR A 125 4.30 15.62 4.94
C TYR A 125 3.14 15.32 3.98
N PHE A 126 3.07 14.07 3.54
CA PHE A 126 1.96 13.50 2.81
C PHE A 126 1.17 12.58 3.73
N SER A 127 -0.15 12.54 3.57
CA SER A 127 -0.96 11.55 4.28
C SER A 127 -0.80 10.18 3.63
N SER A 128 -0.97 9.11 4.38
CA SER A 128 -1.01 7.75 3.82
C SER A 128 -2.11 7.56 2.76
N TYR A 129 -3.15 8.40 2.75
CA TYR A 129 -4.27 8.36 1.80
C TYR A 129 -3.98 9.09 0.48
N SER A 130 -2.87 9.83 0.39
CA SER A 130 -2.48 10.61 -0.80
C SER A 130 -1.19 10.07 -1.42
N LEU A 131 -0.89 8.79 -1.20
CA LEU A 131 0.37 8.16 -1.62
C LEU A 131 0.43 7.90 -3.14
N GLU A 132 -0.71 7.55 -3.74
CA GLU A 132 -0.84 7.40 -5.20
C GLU A 132 -0.65 8.74 -5.95
N ASP A 133 -0.70 9.85 -5.21
CA ASP A 133 -0.48 11.24 -5.65
C ASP A 133 0.89 11.77 -5.17
N THR A 134 1.94 10.95 -5.12
CA THR A 134 3.27 11.40 -4.68
C THR A 134 4.17 11.89 -5.82
N PHE A 135 3.68 11.73 -7.06
CA PHE A 135 4.12 12.44 -8.25
C PHE A 135 5.64 12.38 -8.50
N GLY A 136 6.26 11.21 -8.33
CA GLY A 136 7.69 10.99 -8.57
C GLY A 136 8.59 11.22 -7.33
N LEU A 137 8.02 11.63 -6.19
CA LEU A 137 8.78 11.89 -4.95
C LEU A 137 8.85 10.68 -4.01
N GLU A 138 8.35 9.51 -4.42
CA GLU A 138 8.20 8.27 -3.65
C GLU A 138 9.51 7.90 -2.94
N GLU A 139 10.62 7.94 -3.67
CA GLU A 139 11.96 7.58 -3.16
C GLU A 139 12.47 8.53 -2.07
N TYR A 140 11.87 9.71 -1.90
CA TYR A 140 12.27 10.69 -0.89
C TYR A 140 11.32 10.72 0.31
N LEU A 141 10.32 9.85 0.35
CA LEU A 141 9.34 9.79 1.43
C LEU A 141 9.80 8.86 2.54
N SER A 142 9.71 9.35 3.78
CA SER A 142 10.03 8.60 4.97
C SER A 142 8.77 8.39 5.80
N ASN A 143 8.36 7.14 5.99
CA ASN A 143 7.19 6.79 6.78
C ASN A 143 7.44 7.11 8.27
N GLU A 144 6.63 7.98 8.85
CA GLU A 144 6.64 8.33 10.28
C GLU A 144 5.31 7.89 10.96
N GLY A 145 4.55 6.98 10.34
CA GLY A 145 3.29 6.38 10.78
C GLY A 145 2.11 6.66 9.84
N PHE A 146 1.17 7.53 10.22
CA PHE A 146 0.07 7.93 9.33
C PHE A 146 0.46 8.99 8.30
N VAL A 147 1.71 9.42 8.32
CA VAL A 147 2.26 10.47 7.48
C VAL A 147 3.63 10.09 6.95
N TYR A 148 3.92 10.57 5.76
CA TYR A 148 5.17 10.37 5.06
C TYR A 148 5.87 11.71 4.93
N ARG A 149 7.03 11.84 5.53
CA ARG A 149 7.82 13.07 5.48
C ARG A 149 8.66 13.10 4.22
N LEU A 150 8.59 14.19 3.45
CA LEU A 150 9.55 14.43 2.38
C LEU A 150 10.92 14.75 2.97
N LYS A 151 11.92 13.94 2.62
CA LYS A 151 13.32 14.08 3.04
C LYS A 151 14.16 14.63 1.88
N LYS A 152 15.38 15.07 2.23
CA LYS A 152 16.34 15.60 1.27
C LYS A 152 17.08 14.50 0.52
N GLU A 153 17.20 13.35 1.15
CA GLU A 153 17.95 12.18 0.68
C GLU A 153 16.97 11.08 0.31
N LYS A 154 17.34 10.24 -0.66
CA LYS A 154 16.58 9.04 -0.99
C LYS A 154 16.50 8.12 0.23
N GLN A 155 15.32 7.61 0.48
CA GLN A 155 15.04 6.66 1.53
C GLN A 155 15.27 5.26 0.97
N ILE A 156 15.94 4.43 1.76
CA ILE A 156 16.15 3.03 1.42
C ILE A 156 14.88 2.30 1.87
N PRO A 157 14.17 1.60 0.96
CA PRO A 157 13.06 0.76 1.36
C PRO A 157 13.53 -0.26 2.39
N ASN A 158 12.68 -0.52 3.38
CA ASN A 158 12.99 -1.57 4.33
C ASN A 158 12.78 -2.91 3.62
N ASN A 159 13.83 -3.74 3.55
CA ASN A 159 13.71 -5.12 3.05
C ASN A 159 12.99 -6.00 4.08
N THR A 160 11.75 -5.64 4.42
CA THR A 160 10.89 -6.33 5.37
C THR A 160 9.78 -7.05 4.63
N ILE A 161 9.25 -8.12 5.24
CA ILE A 161 8.15 -8.91 4.67
C ILE A 161 6.85 -8.12 4.63
N VAL A 162 6.68 -7.20 5.59
CA VAL A 162 5.71 -6.11 5.53
C VAL A 162 6.45 -4.91 4.96
N ASP A 163 6.37 -4.67 3.67
CA ASP A 163 7.03 -3.53 3.03
C ASP A 163 6.22 -2.24 3.28
N SER A 164 6.92 -1.14 3.53
CA SER A 164 6.28 0.17 3.43
C SER A 164 5.93 0.40 1.97
N LYS A 165 4.65 0.65 1.68
CA LYS A 165 4.15 0.89 0.31
C LYS A 165 5.01 1.87 -0.50
N ILE A 166 5.64 2.84 0.17
CA ILE A 166 6.47 3.89 -0.43
C ILE A 166 7.62 4.28 0.51
N GLY A 167 8.84 4.36 -0.02
CA GLY A 167 10.00 4.91 0.66
C GLY A 167 10.53 4.04 1.81
N GLY A 168 11.20 4.65 2.78
CA GLY A 168 11.78 3.96 3.95
C GLY A 168 11.09 4.33 5.26
N VAL A 169 11.26 3.52 6.32
CA VAL A 169 10.60 3.78 7.62
C VAL A 169 11.52 4.54 8.57
N ASN A 170 11.03 5.62 9.19
CA ASN A 170 11.70 6.27 10.30
C ASN A 170 11.29 5.62 11.63
N SER A 171 11.90 4.48 11.96
CA SER A 171 11.54 3.66 13.12
C SER A 171 11.49 4.46 14.43
N LYS A 172 12.49 5.33 14.66
CA LYS A 172 12.55 6.20 15.85
C LYS A 172 11.33 7.12 16.00
N ARG A 173 10.98 7.88 14.95
CA ARG A 173 9.84 8.82 15.02
C ARG A 173 8.51 8.09 15.04
N MET A 174 8.41 7.03 14.26
CA MET A 174 7.21 6.21 14.22
C MET A 174 6.93 5.56 15.58
N TYR A 175 7.97 5.09 16.28
CA TYR A 175 7.86 4.55 17.64
C TYR A 175 7.42 5.60 18.65
N GLU A 176 8.05 6.79 18.63
CA GLU A 176 7.62 7.92 19.46
C GLU A 176 6.14 8.24 19.23
N ASN A 177 5.71 8.27 17.97
CA ASN A 177 4.32 8.54 17.62
C ASN A 177 3.39 7.44 18.13
N LEU A 178 3.70 6.17 17.87
CA LEU A 178 2.85 5.03 18.22
C LEU A 178 2.73 4.83 19.74
N MET A 179 3.84 5.00 20.47
CA MET A 179 3.93 4.75 21.90
C MET A 179 3.42 5.92 22.75
N HIS A 180 3.55 7.16 22.27
CA HIS A 180 3.34 8.33 23.11
C HIS A 180 2.34 9.35 22.55
N ASN A 181 2.21 9.48 21.23
CA ASN A 181 1.40 10.55 20.62
C ASN A 181 0.06 10.06 20.05
N TYR A 182 -0.05 8.80 19.64
CA TYR A 182 -1.25 8.25 19.05
C TYR A 182 -2.27 7.84 20.11
N GLU A 183 -3.53 8.22 19.88
CA GLU A 183 -4.65 7.87 20.74
C GLU A 183 -5.43 6.69 20.15
N TRP A 184 -5.31 5.52 20.77
CA TRP A 184 -6.06 4.29 20.45
C TRP A 184 -7.50 4.36 20.97
N LYS A 185 -8.20 5.43 20.60
CA LYS A 185 -9.43 5.84 21.27
C LYS A 185 -10.56 4.85 20.97
N ASN A 186 -11.13 4.29 22.03
CA ASN A 186 -12.27 3.39 22.02
C ASN A 186 -12.02 2.02 21.36
N PHE A 187 -10.79 1.65 21.01
CA PHE A 187 -10.54 0.39 20.30
C PHE A 187 -10.85 -0.85 21.15
N ASP A 188 -10.73 -0.77 22.46
CA ASP A 188 -10.95 -1.88 23.40
C ASP A 188 -12.27 -1.78 24.18
N LYS A 189 -13.11 -0.79 23.85
CA LYS A 189 -14.32 -0.49 24.62
C LYS A 189 -15.46 -1.46 24.26
N LYS A 190 -15.92 -2.19 25.27
CA LYS A 190 -17.07 -3.11 25.15
C LYS A 190 -18.34 -2.36 24.68
N GLY A 191 -19.13 -3.03 23.85
CA GLY A 191 -20.43 -2.53 23.39
C GLY A 191 -20.36 -1.52 22.24
N ILE A 192 -19.18 -1.30 21.66
CA ILE A 192 -19.03 -0.49 20.44
C ILE A 192 -19.17 -1.39 19.22
N TYR A 193 -19.99 -0.94 18.27
CA TYR A 193 -20.02 -1.49 16.92
C TYR A 193 -19.05 -0.69 16.05
N TYR A 194 -18.12 -1.39 15.41
CA TYR A 194 -17.27 -0.81 14.37
C TYR A 194 -17.92 -1.07 13.02
N ASP A 195 -18.29 0.00 12.31
CA ASP A 195 -18.63 -0.08 10.89
C ASP A 195 -17.35 -0.30 10.05
N GLU A 196 -17.51 -0.38 8.74
CA GLU A 196 -16.42 -0.62 7.79
C GLU A 196 -15.32 0.45 7.87
N LEU A 197 -15.68 1.72 7.99
CA LEU A 197 -14.71 2.82 8.09
C LEU A 197 -13.89 2.70 9.38
N HIS A 198 -14.56 2.46 10.51
CA HIS A 198 -13.87 2.31 11.79
C HIS A 198 -12.96 1.07 11.82
N ARG A 199 -13.39 -0.05 11.20
CA ARG A 199 -12.53 -1.25 11.06
C ARG A 199 -11.30 -0.95 10.21
N SER A 200 -11.47 -0.23 9.10
CA SER A 200 -10.34 0.18 8.25
C SER A 200 -9.34 1.08 8.99
N ILE A 201 -9.83 2.01 9.82
CA ILE A 201 -8.96 2.84 10.67
C ILE A 201 -8.21 1.97 11.69
N ILE A 202 -8.89 1.04 12.36
CA ILE A 202 -8.27 0.12 13.32
C ILE A 202 -7.17 -0.71 12.64
N GLU A 203 -7.47 -1.26 11.46
CA GLU A 203 -6.49 -2.00 10.65
C GLU A 203 -5.29 -1.14 10.29
N GLN A 204 -5.51 0.12 9.92
CA GLN A 204 -4.41 1.03 9.60
C GLN A 204 -3.45 1.23 10.79
N TYR A 205 -3.99 1.40 12.00
CA TYR A 205 -3.17 1.47 13.22
C TYR A 205 -2.35 0.19 13.42
N ALA A 206 -3.00 -0.96 13.27
CA ALA A 206 -2.36 -2.25 13.47
C ALA A 206 -1.30 -2.55 12.41
N SER A 207 -1.55 -2.20 11.14
CA SER A 207 -0.58 -2.33 10.04
C SER A 207 0.64 -1.45 10.27
N GLN A 208 0.48 -0.22 10.76
CA GLN A 208 1.62 0.64 11.10
C GLN A 208 2.43 0.04 12.27
N ALA A 209 1.76 -0.47 13.31
CA ALA A 209 2.47 -1.15 14.40
C ALA A 209 3.21 -2.41 13.93
N SER A 210 2.58 -3.22 13.06
CA SER A 210 3.17 -4.41 12.43
C SER A 210 4.42 -4.04 11.62
N LEU A 211 4.32 -3.08 10.70
CA LEU A 211 5.44 -2.57 9.91
C LEU A 211 6.60 -2.10 10.79
N LEU A 212 6.30 -1.37 11.87
CA LEU A 212 7.32 -0.88 12.80
C LEU A 212 8.01 -2.04 13.55
N ALA A 213 7.25 -3.05 13.97
CA ALA A 213 7.82 -4.22 14.64
C ALA A 213 8.76 -5.01 13.73
N HIS A 214 8.37 -5.24 12.47
CA HIS A 214 9.22 -5.86 11.45
C HIS A 214 10.44 -5.03 11.12
N THR A 215 10.30 -3.70 11.08
CA THR A 215 11.43 -2.78 10.93
C THR A 215 12.43 -2.93 12.07
N PHE A 216 11.96 -2.98 13.33
CA PHE A 216 12.86 -3.18 14.47
C PHE A 216 13.52 -4.57 14.48
N ILE A 217 12.86 -5.61 13.98
CA ILE A 217 13.49 -6.93 13.80
C ILE A 217 14.67 -6.81 12.82
N ALA A 218 14.45 -6.16 11.67
CA ALA A 218 15.51 -5.93 10.68
C ALA A 218 16.66 -5.05 11.21
N GLU A 219 16.36 -4.11 12.11
CA GLU A 219 17.36 -3.25 12.79
C GLU A 219 18.06 -3.94 13.96
N GLY A 220 17.68 -5.17 14.35
CA GLY A 220 18.23 -5.88 15.51
C GLY A 220 17.74 -5.37 16.87
N GLU A 221 16.66 -4.58 16.89
CA GLU A 221 16.09 -3.89 18.06
C GLU A 221 14.93 -4.71 18.67
N ALA A 222 15.22 -5.94 19.07
CA ALA A 222 14.24 -6.94 19.50
C ALA A 222 13.28 -6.44 20.61
N GLN A 223 13.80 -5.72 21.61
CA GLN A 223 12.99 -5.21 22.72
C GLN A 223 11.95 -4.18 22.27
N LYS A 224 12.31 -3.28 21.34
CA LYS A 224 11.38 -2.28 20.78
C LYS A 224 10.34 -2.94 19.88
N SER A 225 10.75 -3.95 19.11
CA SER A 225 9.82 -4.77 18.33
C SER A 225 8.78 -5.44 19.23
N LEU A 226 9.23 -6.15 20.28
CA LEU A 226 8.34 -6.84 21.21
C LEU A 226 7.37 -5.88 21.92
N ALA A 227 7.86 -4.71 22.36
CA ALA A 227 7.00 -3.67 22.94
C ALA A 227 5.93 -3.18 21.95
N THR A 228 6.30 -3.00 20.67
CA THR A 228 5.39 -2.57 19.61
C THR A 228 4.31 -3.61 19.32
N LEU A 229 4.69 -4.89 19.22
CA LEU A 229 3.74 -5.99 19.03
C LEU A 229 2.77 -6.10 20.21
N ASN A 230 3.29 -6.01 21.44
CA ASN A 230 2.48 -6.10 22.66
C ASN A 230 1.47 -4.96 22.75
N LEU A 231 1.86 -3.73 22.44
CA LEU A 231 0.94 -2.59 22.37
C LEU A 231 -0.17 -2.84 21.34
N CYS A 232 0.20 -3.29 20.13
CA CYS A 232 -0.77 -3.56 19.06
C CYS A 232 -1.82 -4.59 19.50
N LEU A 233 -1.38 -5.73 20.05
CA LEU A 233 -2.29 -6.76 20.54
C LEU A 233 -3.17 -6.31 21.69
N GLU A 234 -2.63 -5.51 22.62
CA GLU A 234 -3.41 -4.96 23.74
C GLU A 234 -4.55 -4.07 23.23
N LYS A 235 -4.27 -3.24 22.22
CA LYS A 235 -5.23 -2.26 21.70
C LYS A 235 -6.17 -2.81 20.65
N LEU A 236 -5.82 -3.89 19.95
CA LEU A 236 -6.64 -4.44 18.87
C LEU A 236 -7.94 -5.07 19.41
N PRO A 237 -9.13 -4.70 18.90
CA PRO A 237 -10.43 -5.31 19.27
C PRO A 237 -10.65 -6.71 18.70
N ALA A 238 -9.67 -7.61 18.80
CA ALA A 238 -9.74 -8.98 18.28
C ALA A 238 -10.95 -9.79 18.81
N LYS A 239 -11.46 -9.44 19.99
CA LYS A 239 -12.66 -10.06 20.59
C LYS A 239 -13.99 -9.59 19.98
N ILE A 240 -13.99 -8.44 19.30
CA ILE A 240 -15.18 -7.84 18.68
C ILE A 240 -15.20 -8.13 17.18
N HIS A 241 -14.04 -8.05 16.52
CA HIS A 241 -13.90 -8.31 15.10
C HIS A 241 -12.63 -9.12 14.82
N SER A 242 -12.69 -9.97 13.79
CA SER A 242 -11.57 -10.82 13.38
C SER A 242 -10.64 -10.05 12.44
N TYR A 243 -9.33 -10.07 12.70
CA TYR A 243 -8.31 -9.39 11.89
C TYR A 243 -7.21 -10.37 11.45
N PRO A 244 -7.55 -11.38 10.62
CA PRO A 244 -6.65 -12.51 10.36
C PRO A 244 -5.34 -12.11 9.69
N PHE A 245 -5.37 -11.11 8.80
CA PHE A 245 -4.17 -10.60 8.14
C PHE A 245 -3.18 -10.00 9.15
N ILE A 246 -3.65 -9.05 9.97
CA ILE A 246 -2.86 -8.45 11.05
C ILE A 246 -2.34 -9.51 12.02
N MET A 247 -3.21 -10.45 12.44
CA MET A 247 -2.82 -11.51 13.36
C MET A 247 -1.70 -12.40 12.78
N SER A 248 -1.73 -12.69 11.48
CA SER A 248 -0.67 -13.45 10.81
C SER A 248 0.66 -12.70 10.81
N GLU A 249 0.67 -11.39 10.51
CA GLU A 249 1.90 -10.59 10.51
C GLU A 249 2.50 -10.46 11.92
N LEU A 250 1.66 -10.24 12.94
CA LEU A 250 2.09 -10.18 14.34
C LEU A 250 2.63 -11.54 14.79
N SER A 251 1.96 -12.64 14.42
CA SER A 251 2.40 -14.00 14.75
C SER A 251 3.79 -14.29 14.17
N LEU A 252 4.04 -13.97 12.90
CA LEU A 252 5.34 -14.15 12.27
C LEU A 252 6.43 -13.34 12.99
N ALA A 253 6.15 -12.09 13.35
CA ALA A 253 7.08 -11.24 14.10
C ALA A 253 7.41 -11.80 15.49
N TYR A 254 6.40 -12.30 16.23
CA TYR A 254 6.65 -13.00 17.51
C TYR A 254 7.55 -14.22 17.31
N GLY A 255 7.31 -15.01 16.26
CA GLY A 255 8.14 -16.17 15.94
C GLY A 255 9.61 -15.80 15.70
N GLN A 256 9.86 -14.75 14.92
CA GLN A 256 11.21 -14.24 14.65
C GLN A 256 11.93 -13.71 15.90
N LEU A 257 11.18 -13.27 16.92
CA LEU A 257 11.71 -12.83 18.20
C LEU A 257 11.91 -13.99 19.21
N GLY A 258 11.60 -15.23 18.82
CA GLY A 258 11.69 -16.41 19.69
C GLY A 258 10.49 -16.62 20.61
N GLU A 259 9.41 -15.85 20.45
CA GLU A 259 8.18 -15.94 21.24
C GLU A 259 7.22 -16.99 20.64
N GLU A 260 7.69 -18.24 20.58
CA GLU A 260 7.06 -19.33 19.83
C GLU A 260 5.63 -19.65 20.30
N GLU A 261 5.38 -19.78 21.60
CA GLU A 261 4.05 -20.09 22.14
C GLU A 261 3.01 -19.03 21.72
N LYS A 262 3.39 -17.76 21.83
CA LYS A 262 2.54 -16.63 21.46
C LYS A 262 2.32 -16.56 19.95
N SER A 263 3.38 -16.81 19.19
CA SER A 263 3.33 -16.91 17.73
C SER A 263 2.31 -17.97 17.28
N VAL A 264 2.42 -19.20 17.80
CA VAL A 264 1.53 -20.33 17.47
C VAL A 264 0.09 -20.06 17.92
N SER A 265 -0.10 -19.47 19.12
CA SER A 265 -1.44 -19.12 19.62
C SER A 265 -2.16 -18.14 18.69
N LEU A 266 -1.48 -17.09 18.23
CA LEU A 266 -2.07 -16.11 17.31
C LEU A 266 -2.35 -16.73 15.94
N MET A 267 -1.41 -17.52 15.41
CA MET A 267 -1.61 -18.17 14.11
C MET A 267 -2.77 -19.16 14.15
N SER A 268 -3.04 -19.79 15.28
CA SER A 268 -4.18 -20.71 15.45
C SER A 268 -5.53 -20.02 15.25
N GLU A 269 -5.67 -18.74 15.61
CA GLU A 269 -6.87 -17.96 15.30
C GLU A 269 -7.01 -17.70 13.79
N VAL A 270 -5.88 -17.46 13.11
CA VAL A 270 -5.84 -17.28 11.65
C VAL A 270 -6.20 -18.58 10.93
N VAL A 271 -5.68 -19.72 11.41
CA VAL A 271 -6.05 -21.09 10.98
C VAL A 271 -7.54 -21.33 11.11
N HIS A 272 -8.15 -20.93 12.23
CA HIS A 272 -9.59 -21.07 12.41
C HIS A 272 -10.40 -20.27 11.38
N ASN A 273 -10.00 -19.01 11.12
CA ASN A 273 -10.65 -18.17 10.12
C ASN A 273 -10.50 -18.74 8.70
N PHE A 274 -9.31 -19.20 8.33
CA PHE A 274 -9.06 -19.86 7.05
C PHE A 274 -9.94 -21.09 6.87
N SER A 275 -9.97 -21.96 7.89
CA SER A 275 -10.79 -23.18 7.88
C SER A 275 -12.25 -22.83 7.63
N LYS A 276 -12.80 -21.88 8.39
CA LYS A 276 -14.19 -21.43 8.26
C LYS A 276 -14.52 -20.93 6.86
N ASN A 277 -13.61 -20.15 6.25
CA ASN A 277 -13.82 -19.61 4.91
C ASN A 277 -13.77 -20.71 3.84
N MET A 278 -12.85 -21.67 3.97
CA MET A 278 -12.74 -22.79 3.03
C MET A 278 -13.90 -23.77 3.18
N ASP A 279 -14.29 -24.12 4.40
CA ASP A 279 -15.46 -24.94 4.69
C ASP A 279 -16.73 -24.31 4.09
N TYR A 280 -16.92 -23.00 4.30
CA TYR A 280 -18.04 -22.26 3.72
C TYR A 280 -17.99 -22.30 2.19
N PHE A 281 -16.87 -21.95 1.57
CA PHE A 281 -16.73 -21.96 0.12
C PHE A 281 -17.04 -23.35 -0.48
N LEU A 282 -16.48 -24.42 0.08
CA LEU A 282 -16.68 -25.78 -0.40
C LEU A 282 -18.11 -26.30 -0.17
N SER A 283 -18.84 -25.73 0.80
CA SER A 283 -20.25 -26.07 1.03
C SER A 283 -21.23 -25.49 0.00
N LEU A 284 -20.79 -24.51 -0.80
CA LEU A 284 -21.62 -23.81 -1.77
C LEU A 284 -21.88 -24.67 -3.02
N SER A 285 -22.95 -24.34 -3.75
CA SER A 285 -23.20 -24.94 -5.07
C SER A 285 -22.12 -24.56 -6.09
N PRO A 286 -21.92 -25.33 -7.17
CA PRO A 286 -20.92 -25.00 -8.21
C PRO A 286 -21.09 -23.59 -8.80
N GLN A 287 -22.33 -23.11 -8.92
CA GLN A 287 -22.62 -21.77 -9.42
C GLN A 287 -22.16 -20.69 -8.45
N GLU A 288 -22.44 -20.84 -7.16
CA GLU A 288 -22.03 -19.90 -6.11
C GLU A 288 -20.51 -19.93 -5.88
N GLN A 289 -19.89 -21.11 -5.98
CA GLN A 289 -18.43 -21.25 -5.98
C GLN A 289 -17.80 -20.47 -7.14
N SER A 290 -18.37 -20.55 -8.34
CA SER A 290 -17.91 -19.76 -9.49
C SER A 290 -18.02 -18.26 -9.24
N GLN A 291 -19.10 -17.80 -8.61
CA GLN A 291 -19.27 -16.38 -8.25
C GLN A 291 -18.24 -15.89 -7.21
N ARG A 292 -17.85 -16.75 -6.26
CA ARG A 292 -16.91 -16.42 -5.17
C ARG A 292 -15.48 -16.88 -5.41
N ARG A 293 -15.16 -17.34 -6.62
CA ARG A 293 -13.87 -17.94 -6.96
C ARG A 293 -12.68 -17.05 -6.61
N LEU A 294 -12.77 -15.74 -6.89
CA LEU A 294 -11.66 -14.80 -6.66
C LEU A 294 -11.34 -14.66 -5.17
N ASP A 295 -12.36 -14.70 -4.30
CA ASP A 295 -12.16 -14.69 -2.85
C ASP A 295 -11.45 -15.97 -2.40
N ALA A 296 -11.88 -17.14 -2.87
CA ALA A 296 -11.26 -18.41 -2.54
C ALA A 296 -9.82 -18.51 -3.06
N GLN A 297 -9.56 -18.04 -4.29
CA GLN A 297 -8.22 -17.94 -4.87
C GLN A 297 -7.31 -17.06 -4.01
N ARG A 298 -7.78 -15.86 -3.62
CA ARG A 298 -7.03 -14.97 -2.72
C ARG A 298 -6.72 -15.65 -1.39
N ILE A 299 -7.70 -16.33 -0.78
CA ILE A 299 -7.52 -17.03 0.50
C ILE A 299 -6.47 -18.14 0.36
N MET A 300 -6.56 -18.98 -0.67
CA MET A 300 -5.62 -20.08 -0.89
C MET A 300 -4.21 -19.59 -1.21
N PHE A 301 -4.08 -18.57 -2.07
CA PHE A 301 -2.79 -17.96 -2.37
C PHE A 301 -2.15 -17.35 -1.12
N THR A 302 -2.93 -16.62 -0.32
CA THR A 302 -2.45 -16.04 0.96
C THR A 302 -1.96 -17.15 1.90
N TRP A 303 -2.68 -18.26 1.99
CA TRP A 303 -2.31 -19.38 2.86
C TRP A 303 -1.03 -20.09 2.42
N ILE A 304 -0.88 -20.37 1.13
CA ILE A 304 0.35 -20.95 0.57
C ILE A 304 1.54 -20.02 0.84
N ASN A 305 1.36 -18.72 0.60
CA ASN A 305 2.40 -17.72 0.87
C ASN A 305 2.78 -17.66 2.37
N LEU A 306 1.83 -17.83 3.30
CA LEU A 306 2.15 -17.92 4.73
C LEU A 306 2.98 -19.16 5.07
N CYS A 307 2.72 -20.31 4.44
CA CYS A 307 3.55 -21.50 4.58
C CYS A 307 4.98 -21.22 4.09
N GLU A 308 5.12 -20.61 2.91
CA GLU A 308 6.42 -20.29 2.30
C GLU A 308 7.22 -19.29 3.14
N ILE A 309 6.58 -18.21 3.61
CA ILE A 309 7.20 -17.23 4.50
C ILE A 309 7.66 -17.88 5.80
N SER A 310 6.81 -18.71 6.42
CA SER A 310 7.16 -19.40 7.67
C SER A 310 8.38 -20.29 7.49
N GLU A 311 8.52 -20.94 6.33
CA GLU A 311 9.68 -21.75 6.00
C GLU A 311 10.94 -20.91 5.73
N GLN A 312 10.82 -19.82 4.95
CA GLN A 312 11.93 -18.89 4.70
C GLN A 312 12.48 -18.30 6.00
N MET A 313 11.58 -18.01 6.96
CA MET A 313 11.92 -17.53 8.29
C MET A 313 12.39 -18.64 9.26
N GLN A 314 12.36 -19.91 8.86
CA GLN A 314 12.70 -21.06 9.70
C GLN A 314 11.79 -21.22 10.94
N LEU A 315 10.53 -20.80 10.83
CA LEU A 315 9.51 -20.92 11.88
C LEU A 315 8.76 -22.26 11.74
N GLU A 316 9.43 -23.34 12.14
CA GLU A 316 8.96 -24.72 11.90
C GLU A 316 7.57 -24.98 12.47
N SER A 317 7.30 -24.58 13.71
CA SER A 317 6.00 -24.79 14.36
C SER A 317 4.85 -24.09 13.63
N LEU A 318 5.10 -22.91 13.04
CA LEU A 318 4.10 -22.24 12.18
C LEU A 318 3.96 -22.95 10.85
N ARG A 319 5.07 -23.31 10.20
CA ARG A 319 5.06 -24.02 8.92
C ARG A 319 4.23 -25.30 9.00
N VAL A 320 4.46 -26.12 10.02
CA VAL A 320 3.75 -27.37 10.27
C VAL A 320 2.26 -27.11 10.53
N LEU A 321 1.93 -26.14 11.40
CA LEU A 321 0.54 -25.77 11.69
C LEU A 321 -0.23 -25.36 10.43
N LEU A 322 0.38 -24.51 9.60
CA LEU A 322 -0.22 -23.98 8.38
C LEU A 322 -0.37 -25.06 7.30
N ALA A 323 0.69 -25.83 7.03
CA ALA A 323 0.70 -26.88 6.02
C ALA A 323 -0.30 -28.00 6.36
N ASN A 324 -0.30 -28.48 7.60
CA ASN A 324 -1.26 -29.49 8.06
C ASN A 324 -2.71 -29.04 7.86
N LYS A 325 -3.00 -27.76 8.11
CA LYS A 325 -4.35 -27.25 7.86
C LYS A 325 -4.66 -27.21 6.36
N LEU A 326 -3.73 -26.74 5.54
CA LEU A 326 -3.87 -26.61 4.09
C LEU A 326 -4.17 -27.95 3.42
N PHE A 327 -3.53 -29.05 3.84
CA PHE A 327 -3.72 -30.38 3.25
C PHE A 327 -5.17 -30.85 3.28
N ASN A 328 -5.95 -30.48 4.31
CA ASN A 328 -7.39 -30.80 4.38
C ASN A 328 -8.20 -30.18 3.23
N TYR A 329 -7.69 -29.13 2.59
CA TYR A 329 -8.38 -28.36 1.56
C TYR A 329 -7.73 -28.42 0.18
N LEU A 330 -6.47 -28.85 0.05
CA LEU A 330 -5.77 -28.89 -1.23
C LEU A 330 -6.54 -29.73 -2.26
N SER A 331 -6.82 -30.99 -1.93
CA SER A 331 -7.52 -31.91 -2.83
C SER A 331 -8.90 -31.41 -3.29
N PRO A 332 -9.85 -31.07 -2.39
CA PRO A 332 -11.17 -30.61 -2.82
C PRO A 332 -11.10 -29.28 -3.59
N TYR A 333 -10.25 -28.33 -3.19
CA TYR A 333 -10.12 -27.06 -3.88
C TYR A 333 -9.46 -27.21 -5.27
N TYR A 334 -8.47 -28.07 -5.38
CA TYR A 334 -7.80 -28.39 -6.64
C TYR A 334 -8.77 -28.98 -7.69
N LEU A 335 -9.69 -29.85 -7.26
CA LEU A 335 -10.77 -30.34 -8.13
C LEU A 335 -11.70 -29.20 -8.57
N THR A 336 -12.10 -28.31 -7.66
CA THR A 336 -12.91 -27.13 -8.01
C THR A 336 -12.23 -26.24 -9.04
N LEU A 337 -10.91 -26.01 -8.92
CA LEU A 337 -10.15 -25.24 -9.90
C LEU A 337 -10.11 -25.92 -11.27
N PHE A 338 -9.98 -27.24 -11.32
CA PHE A 338 -10.04 -27.96 -12.58
C PHE A 338 -11.40 -27.87 -13.26
N ASP A 339 -12.49 -28.01 -12.49
CA ASP A 339 -13.84 -27.85 -13.04
C ASP A 339 -14.05 -26.44 -13.58
N GLN A 340 -13.54 -25.42 -12.89
CA GLN A 340 -13.55 -24.04 -13.37
C GLN A 340 -12.74 -23.88 -14.66
N LEU A 341 -11.50 -24.39 -14.71
CA LEU A 341 -10.63 -24.31 -15.88
C LEU A 341 -11.27 -25.01 -17.10
N ASN A 342 -11.86 -26.19 -16.89
CA ASN A 342 -12.58 -26.94 -17.92
C ASN A 342 -13.78 -26.15 -18.45
N ASN A 343 -14.50 -25.43 -17.58
CA ASN A 343 -15.62 -24.60 -17.99
C ASN A 343 -15.18 -23.37 -18.78
N TYR A 344 -14.13 -22.67 -18.34
CA TYR A 344 -13.61 -21.50 -19.07
C TYR A 344 -13.04 -21.87 -20.44
N SER A 345 -12.43 -23.05 -20.53
CA SER A 345 -11.83 -23.57 -21.77
C SER A 345 -12.86 -23.89 -22.86
N LYS A 346 -14.17 -23.88 -22.55
CA LYS A 346 -15.25 -23.99 -23.54
C LYS A 346 -15.41 -22.71 -24.38
N GLU A 347 -15.08 -21.55 -23.82
CA GLU A 347 -15.21 -20.25 -24.48
C GLU A 347 -13.96 -19.36 -24.25
N PRO A 348 -12.78 -19.79 -24.71
CA PRO A 348 -11.50 -19.16 -24.35
C PRO A 348 -11.39 -17.70 -24.79
N GLN A 349 -12.15 -17.27 -25.80
CA GLN A 349 -12.19 -15.89 -26.26
C GLN A 349 -12.74 -14.90 -25.20
N TYR A 350 -13.54 -15.38 -24.24
CA TYR A 350 -14.12 -14.55 -23.18
C TYR A 350 -13.40 -14.69 -21.84
N TYR A 351 -12.61 -15.75 -21.65
CA TYR A 351 -12.06 -16.14 -20.33
C TYR A 351 -10.54 -16.34 -20.36
N SER A 352 -9.81 -15.69 -21.25
CA SER A 352 -8.35 -15.88 -21.39
C SER A 352 -7.59 -15.55 -20.10
N GLU A 353 -7.97 -14.48 -19.39
CA GLU A 353 -7.38 -14.11 -18.11
C GLU A 353 -7.72 -15.13 -17.00
N GLU A 354 -8.97 -15.59 -16.92
CA GLU A 354 -9.38 -16.57 -15.93
C GLU A 354 -8.69 -17.92 -16.14
N ILE A 355 -8.53 -18.33 -17.40
CA ILE A 355 -7.77 -19.54 -17.77
C ILE A 355 -6.34 -19.41 -17.28
N GLN A 356 -5.67 -18.27 -17.52
CA GLN A 356 -4.31 -18.05 -17.08
C GLN A 356 -4.21 -18.10 -15.55
N LYS A 357 -5.04 -17.33 -14.83
CA LYS A 357 -5.05 -17.29 -13.36
C LYS A 357 -5.32 -18.65 -12.73
N ALA A 358 -6.28 -19.41 -13.27
CA ALA A 358 -6.58 -20.75 -12.78
C ALA A 358 -5.41 -21.72 -13.05
N THR A 359 -4.76 -21.62 -14.21
CA THR A 359 -3.60 -22.44 -14.57
C THR A 359 -2.41 -22.15 -13.65
N ASP A 360 -2.09 -20.88 -13.41
CA ASP A 360 -0.99 -20.47 -12.52
C ASP A 360 -1.22 -20.97 -11.09
N LEU A 361 -2.46 -20.89 -10.60
CA LEU A 361 -2.79 -21.37 -9.26
C LEU A 361 -2.74 -22.90 -9.16
N ILE A 362 -3.18 -23.62 -10.19
CA ILE A 362 -3.04 -25.08 -10.28
C ILE A 362 -1.57 -25.48 -10.21
N GLU A 363 -0.69 -24.78 -10.93
CA GLU A 363 0.75 -25.06 -10.92
C GLU A 363 1.39 -24.73 -9.56
N THR A 364 0.95 -23.64 -8.93
CA THR A 364 1.36 -23.27 -7.57
C THR A 364 0.98 -24.38 -6.57
N ILE A 365 -0.26 -24.88 -6.64
CA ILE A 365 -0.74 -25.97 -5.77
C ILE A 365 0.04 -27.27 -6.02
N LYS A 366 0.31 -27.63 -7.28
CA LYS A 366 1.12 -28.82 -7.61
C LYS A 366 2.54 -28.70 -7.08
N THR A 367 3.18 -27.56 -7.28
CA THR A 367 4.53 -27.28 -6.79
C THR A 367 4.57 -27.42 -5.26
N PHE A 368 3.60 -26.82 -4.58
CA PHE A 368 3.47 -26.93 -3.13
C PHE A 368 3.23 -28.37 -2.68
N ALA A 369 2.25 -29.07 -3.24
CA ALA A 369 1.93 -30.45 -2.87
C ALA A 369 3.10 -31.40 -3.10
N SER A 370 3.79 -31.27 -4.24
CA SER A 370 5.00 -32.06 -4.55
C SER A 370 6.12 -31.82 -3.54
N LYS A 371 6.28 -30.59 -3.05
CA LYS A 371 7.28 -30.25 -2.03
C LYS A 371 7.03 -30.96 -0.69
N TYR A 372 5.76 -31.16 -0.35
CA TYR A 372 5.33 -31.80 0.90
C TYR A 372 4.98 -33.30 0.74
N GLU A 373 5.20 -33.87 -0.45
CA GLU A 373 4.79 -35.24 -0.79
C GLU A 373 3.28 -35.50 -0.59
N GLU A 374 2.46 -34.44 -0.69
CA GLU A 374 1.02 -34.53 -0.50
C GLU A 374 0.35 -34.99 -1.81
N PRO A 375 -0.41 -36.11 -1.81
CA PRO A 375 -1.04 -36.62 -3.02
C PRO A 375 -2.18 -35.70 -3.46
N LEU A 376 -2.15 -35.29 -4.73
CA LEU A 376 -3.27 -34.63 -5.39
C LEU A 376 -4.05 -35.64 -6.24
N PRO A 377 -5.39 -35.52 -6.33
CA PRO A 377 -6.18 -36.42 -7.15
C PRO A 377 -5.76 -36.32 -8.62
N GLU A 378 -5.64 -37.47 -9.28
CA GLU A 378 -5.42 -37.51 -10.72
C GLU A 378 -6.62 -36.90 -11.45
N LYS A 379 -6.35 -36.36 -12.65
CA LYS A 379 -7.36 -35.73 -13.52
C LYS A 379 -8.62 -36.61 -13.58
N PRO A 380 -9.84 -36.08 -13.32
CA PRO A 380 -11.03 -36.86 -13.60
C PRO A 380 -10.99 -37.24 -15.07
N GLN A 381 -10.90 -38.54 -15.35
CA GLN A 381 -11.04 -39.05 -16.71
C GLN A 381 -12.43 -38.63 -17.19
N PRO A 382 -12.57 -38.05 -18.40
CA PRO A 382 -13.88 -37.77 -18.95
C PRO A 382 -14.66 -39.09 -18.98
N VAL A 383 -15.76 -39.15 -18.23
CA VAL A 383 -16.67 -40.29 -18.25
C VAL A 383 -17.35 -40.27 -19.62
N ASN A 384 -16.79 -41.07 -20.54
CA ASN A 384 -17.29 -41.40 -21.88
C ASN A 384 -17.42 -40.22 -22.85
N SER A 385 -16.46 -40.14 -23.78
CA SER A 385 -16.60 -39.55 -25.11
C SER A 385 -17.54 -40.36 -26.00
#